data_AF-A0A7V3VTT2-F1
#
_entry.id   AF-A0A7V3VTT2-F1
#
_cell.length_a   1.000
_cell.length_b   1.000
_cell.length_c   1.000
_cell.angle_alpha   90.00
_cell.angle_beta   90.00
_cell.angle_gamma   90.00
#
_symmetry.space_group_name_H-M   'P 1'
#
loop_
_entity.id
_entity.type
_entity.pdbx_description
1 polymer ?
#
loop_
_entity_poly.entity_id
_entity_poly.type
_entity_poly.pdbx_seq_one_letter_code
_entity_poly.pdbx_strand_id
1 'polypeptide(L)'
;HYIQKFEQDPFWGGTRQIGGHQEIFVCEIDVDGSNFREVCKIVDEDFERGWNHTPISTSSAGDYIVISKEDWTKGEHYTEMFIMKRDGTGLKNLGEGSYPDLSPDGKKIVYQKPNQGLWIKNIDGSGDRQIVSEGSYPAWAPSINKIAFAGEQLYVVDTNGTILNALGTWKGIPDWTSSDTSKIIGYIPGKGNGLIITIETGAVDTLFIKTGDGAGFKWSPDGSRVIGHDENGWYISYLNGTNKWYLKP
;
A
#
# COMPACT_ATOMS: atom_id res chain seq x y z
N HIS A 1 8.21 -4.56 13.95
CA HIS A 1 9.34 -5.12 14.73
C HIS A 1 9.31 -6.63 14.62
N TYR A 2 10.45 -7.30 14.52
CA TYR A 2 10.48 -8.75 14.31
C TYR A 2 11.75 -9.35 14.92
N ILE A 3 11.58 -10.24 15.91
CA ILE A 3 12.68 -10.91 16.62
C ILE A 3 12.54 -12.42 16.39
N GLN A 4 13.59 -13.04 15.86
CA GLN A 4 13.67 -14.50 15.73
C GLN A 4 14.51 -15.10 16.86
N LYS A 5 14.04 -16.24 17.38
CA LYS A 5 14.75 -17.08 18.34
C LYS A 5 15.32 -18.29 17.62
N PHE A 6 16.59 -18.59 17.88
CA PHE A 6 17.31 -19.72 17.31
C PHE A 6 17.94 -20.56 18.42
N GLU A 7 18.06 -21.87 18.18
CA GLU A 7 18.86 -22.77 19.03
C GLU A 7 19.82 -23.60 18.18
N GLN A 8 20.85 -24.14 18.81
CA GLN A 8 21.81 -25.01 18.15
C GLN A 8 21.19 -26.39 17.89
N ASP A 9 21.28 -26.86 16.65
CA ASP A 9 20.85 -28.19 16.25
C ASP A 9 21.80 -29.22 16.88
N PRO A 10 21.28 -30.12 17.75
CA PRO A 10 22.13 -31.05 18.49
C PRO A 10 22.68 -32.19 17.63
N PHE A 11 22.23 -32.34 16.38
CA PHE A 11 22.58 -33.45 15.49
C PHE A 11 23.43 -33.02 14.29
N TRP A 12 23.18 -31.83 13.75
CA TRP A 12 23.79 -31.39 12.47
C TRP A 12 24.73 -30.19 12.60
N GLY A 13 24.94 -29.67 13.81
CA GLY A 13 25.87 -28.56 14.05
C GLY A 13 25.43 -27.20 13.48
N GLY A 14 24.20 -27.09 12.98
CA GLY A 14 23.58 -25.86 12.51
C GLY A 14 22.79 -25.13 13.60
N THR A 15 22.07 -24.07 13.23
CA THR A 15 21.06 -23.42 14.08
C THR A 15 19.68 -23.60 13.46
N ARG A 16 18.67 -23.90 14.27
CA ARG A 16 17.27 -23.96 13.83
C ARG A 16 16.45 -22.86 14.49
N GLN A 17 15.51 -22.28 13.75
CA GLN A 17 14.56 -21.33 14.30
C GLN A 17 13.56 -22.07 15.20
N ILE A 18 13.31 -21.51 16.39
CA ILE A 18 12.41 -22.09 17.41
C ILE A 18 11.31 -21.12 17.84
N GLY A 19 11.05 -20.13 16.98
CA GLY A 19 10.01 -19.15 17.18
C GLY A 19 10.54 -17.74 17.24
N GLY A 20 9.77 -16.86 17.87
CA GLY A 20 10.09 -15.46 17.97
C GLY A 20 8.88 -14.63 18.33
N HIS A 21 9.02 -13.31 18.19
CA HIS A 21 7.99 -12.34 18.51
C HIS A 21 7.87 -11.34 17.36
N GLN A 22 6.63 -11.03 16.97
CA GLN A 22 6.33 -10.13 15.88
C GLN A 22 5.40 -9.02 16.36
N GLU A 23 5.73 -7.79 15.96
CA GLU A 23 4.87 -6.65 16.12
C GLU A 23 4.73 -5.90 14.81
N ILE A 24 3.52 -5.45 14.47
CA ILE A 24 3.29 -4.53 13.36
C ILE A 24 2.62 -3.29 13.92
N PHE A 25 3.21 -2.14 13.59
CA PHE A 25 2.75 -0.81 14.00
C PHE A 25 2.26 -0.04 12.79
N VAL A 26 1.25 0.79 13.01
CA VAL A 26 0.90 1.89 12.13
C VAL A 26 1.49 3.16 12.74
N CYS A 27 2.32 3.86 11.99
CA CYS A 27 2.96 5.10 12.44
C CYS A 27 2.59 6.27 11.53
N GLU A 28 2.69 7.47 12.06
CA GLU A 28 2.49 8.72 11.34
C GLU A 28 3.68 9.64 11.60
N ILE A 29 4.09 10.38 10.58
CA ILE A 29 5.17 11.36 10.65
C ILE A 29 4.86 12.50 9.70
N ASP A 30 5.24 13.72 10.08
CA ASP A 30 5.09 14.86 9.21
C ASP A 30 6.07 14.79 8.04
N VAL A 31 5.69 15.47 6.95
CA VAL A 31 6.45 15.50 5.68
C VAL A 31 7.85 16.13 5.80
N ASP A 32 8.15 16.78 6.92
CA ASP A 32 9.46 17.33 7.28
C ASP A 32 10.25 16.43 8.26
N GLY A 33 9.69 15.29 8.65
CA GLY A 33 10.28 14.34 9.60
C GLY A 33 9.99 14.64 11.06
N SER A 34 9.22 15.68 11.36
CA SER A 34 8.79 15.97 12.72
C SER A 34 7.57 15.14 13.13
N ASN A 35 7.22 15.20 14.43
CA ASN A 35 6.01 14.61 14.99
C ASN A 35 5.77 13.13 14.70
N PHE A 36 6.86 12.34 14.60
CA PHE A 36 6.74 10.88 14.53
C PHE A 36 5.95 10.35 15.74
N ARG A 37 4.95 9.52 15.47
CA ARG A 37 4.18 8.83 16.51
C ARG A 37 3.70 7.47 16.05
N GLU A 38 3.61 6.55 17.00
CA GLU A 38 2.88 5.29 16.83
C GLU A 38 1.38 5.57 16.98
N VAL A 39 0.60 5.23 15.96
CA VAL A 39 -0.86 5.39 15.96
C VAL A 39 -1.50 4.19 16.63
N CYS A 40 -1.10 2.98 16.25
CA CYS A 40 -1.52 1.76 16.92
C CYS A 40 -0.57 0.59 16.64
N LYS A 41 -0.74 -0.48 17.43
CA LYS A 41 -0.17 -1.79 17.18
C LYS A 41 -1.28 -2.73 16.68
N ILE A 42 -1.08 -3.34 15.52
CA ILE A 42 -2.09 -4.21 14.87
C ILE A 42 -1.76 -5.70 15.01
N VAL A 43 -0.50 -6.03 15.29
CA VAL A 43 -0.01 -7.39 15.55
C VAL A 43 0.95 -7.28 16.73
N ASP A 44 0.80 -8.19 17.68
CA ASP A 44 1.62 -8.36 18.89
C ASP A 44 1.50 -9.81 19.32
N GLU A 45 2.35 -10.67 18.78
CA GLU A 45 2.24 -12.11 19.03
C GLU A 45 3.56 -12.84 18.89
N ASP A 46 3.64 -13.97 19.61
CA ASP A 46 4.69 -14.95 19.42
C ASP A 46 4.34 -15.89 18.25
N PHE A 47 5.38 -16.37 17.57
CA PHE A 47 5.27 -17.36 16.50
C PHE A 47 6.23 -18.52 16.74
N GLU A 48 5.95 -19.70 16.18
CA GLU A 48 6.77 -20.91 16.34
C GLU A 48 7.82 -21.09 15.23
N ARG A 49 7.54 -20.68 13.99
CA ARG A 49 8.44 -20.80 12.84
C ARG A 49 8.17 -19.70 11.81
N GLY A 50 9.21 -19.25 11.11
CA GLY A 50 9.08 -18.20 10.10
C GLY A 50 8.53 -16.92 10.70
N TRP A 51 7.64 -16.23 9.97
CA TRP A 51 6.85 -15.09 10.42
C TRP A 51 5.37 -15.36 10.12
N ASN A 52 4.48 -14.91 10.98
CA ASN A 52 3.04 -15.13 10.80
C ASN A 52 2.40 -14.07 9.91
N HIS A 53 2.89 -12.82 9.97
CA HIS A 53 2.23 -11.70 9.32
C HIS A 53 3.19 -10.90 8.43
N THR A 54 2.67 -10.32 7.37
CA THR A 54 3.43 -9.37 6.53
C THR A 54 2.55 -8.16 6.22
N PRO A 55 2.93 -6.93 6.60
CA PRO A 55 2.19 -5.75 6.16
C PRO A 55 2.34 -5.59 4.65
N ILE A 56 1.23 -5.37 3.94
CA ILE A 56 1.22 -5.28 2.48
C ILE A 56 1.07 -3.82 2.04
N SER A 57 0.08 -3.12 2.59
CA SER A 57 -0.26 -1.78 2.13
C SER A 57 -1.04 -1.00 3.18
N THR A 58 -1.04 0.32 3.01
CA THR A 58 -1.79 1.28 3.83
C THR A 58 -2.32 2.41 2.95
N SER A 59 -3.46 2.97 3.35
CA SER A 59 -4.06 4.18 2.80
C SER A 59 -4.77 4.96 3.91
N SER A 60 -4.95 6.27 3.73
CA SER A 60 -5.65 7.13 4.68
C SER A 60 -6.48 8.19 3.97
N ALA A 61 -7.67 8.47 4.50
CA ALA A 61 -8.51 9.59 4.07
C ALA A 61 -9.34 10.12 5.25
N GLY A 62 -9.36 11.44 5.41
CA GLY A 62 -9.99 12.10 6.56
C GLY A 62 -9.42 11.57 7.88
N ASP A 63 -10.29 11.02 8.72
CA ASP A 63 -9.95 10.47 10.04
C ASP A 63 -9.62 8.97 10.00
N TYR A 64 -9.60 8.33 8.84
CA TYR A 64 -9.46 6.88 8.73
C TYR A 64 -8.15 6.45 8.09
N ILE A 65 -7.65 5.30 8.56
CA ILE A 65 -6.54 4.54 7.97
C ILE A 65 -7.08 3.15 7.65
N VAL A 66 -6.82 2.68 6.43
CA VAL A 66 -7.06 1.30 6.02
C VAL A 66 -5.72 0.64 5.72
N ILE A 67 -5.57 -0.61 6.13
CA ILE A 67 -4.36 -1.39 5.93
C ILE A 67 -4.71 -2.78 5.41
N SER A 68 -3.75 -3.45 4.79
CA SER A 68 -3.83 -4.89 4.58
C SER A 68 -2.55 -5.61 5.00
N LYS A 69 -2.70 -6.83 5.48
CA LYS A 69 -1.60 -7.74 5.83
C LYS A 69 -1.83 -9.13 5.25
N GLU A 70 -0.76 -9.87 5.01
CA GLU A 70 -0.82 -11.33 4.86
C GLU A 70 -0.86 -11.97 6.24
N ASP A 71 -1.59 -13.09 6.36
CA ASP A 71 -1.68 -13.95 7.54
C ASP A 71 -1.39 -15.39 7.14
N TRP A 72 -0.13 -15.79 7.29
CA TRP A 72 0.39 -17.10 6.89
C TRP A 72 -0.15 -18.24 7.76
N THR A 73 -0.79 -17.92 8.90
CA THR A 73 -1.41 -18.93 9.77
C THR A 73 -2.73 -19.47 9.21
N LYS A 74 -3.34 -18.74 8.26
CA LYS A 74 -4.65 -19.08 7.66
C LYS A 74 -4.54 -19.71 6.27
N GLY A 75 -3.34 -19.89 5.75
CA GLY A 75 -3.06 -20.44 4.43
C GLY A 75 -2.04 -19.61 3.66
N GLU A 76 -1.53 -20.18 2.57
CA GLU A 76 -0.58 -19.47 1.69
C GLU A 76 -1.23 -18.19 1.14
N HIS A 77 -0.56 -17.05 1.33
CA HIS A 77 -0.98 -15.74 0.85
C HIS A 77 -2.40 -15.31 1.25
N TYR A 78 -2.91 -15.75 2.41
CA TYR A 78 -4.20 -15.26 2.92
C TYR A 78 -4.06 -13.78 3.31
N THR A 79 -4.91 -12.91 2.76
CA THR A 79 -4.83 -11.46 2.97
C THR A 79 -6.03 -10.93 3.71
N GLU A 80 -5.79 -10.05 4.68
CA GLU A 80 -6.82 -9.42 5.48
C GLU A 80 -6.68 -7.91 5.46
N MET A 81 -7.82 -7.22 5.52
CA MET A 81 -7.88 -5.77 5.62
C MET A 81 -8.40 -5.33 6.97
N PHE A 82 -7.87 -4.21 7.46
CA PHE A 82 -8.32 -3.58 8.68
C PHE A 82 -8.53 -2.09 8.47
N ILE A 83 -9.46 -1.51 9.20
CA ILE A 83 -9.68 -0.06 9.26
C ILE A 83 -9.63 0.41 10.71
N MET A 84 -9.17 1.63 10.90
CA MET A 84 -9.08 2.29 12.20
C MET A 84 -9.19 3.81 12.02
N LYS A 85 -9.39 4.51 13.12
CA LYS A 85 -9.25 5.97 13.15
C LYS A 85 -7.78 6.37 13.30
N ARG A 86 -7.43 7.57 12.83
CA ARG A 86 -6.10 8.19 12.96
C ARG A 86 -5.71 8.52 14.40
N ASP A 87 -6.64 8.45 15.35
CA ASP A 87 -6.39 8.55 16.78
C ASP A 87 -6.02 7.20 17.43
N GLY A 88 -5.93 6.12 16.65
CA GLY A 88 -5.60 4.77 17.12
C GLY A 88 -6.82 3.95 17.56
N THR A 89 -8.02 4.53 17.60
CA THR A 89 -9.22 3.85 18.08
C THR A 89 -9.98 3.14 16.96
N GLY A 90 -10.91 2.25 17.34
CA GLY A 90 -11.87 1.67 16.41
C GLY A 90 -11.28 0.69 15.39
N LEU A 91 -10.16 0.04 15.72
CA LEU A 91 -9.58 -1.02 14.89
C LEU A 91 -10.62 -2.12 14.62
N LYS A 92 -10.84 -2.41 13.35
CA LYS A 92 -11.83 -3.37 12.88
C LYS A 92 -11.30 -4.17 11.70
N ASN A 93 -11.50 -5.49 11.74
CA ASN A 93 -11.26 -6.38 10.59
C ASN A 93 -12.39 -6.23 9.55
N LEU A 94 -12.03 -6.05 8.28
CA LEU A 94 -12.93 -5.88 7.14
C LEU A 94 -13.06 -7.15 6.27
N GLY A 95 -12.41 -8.23 6.68
CA GLY A 95 -12.37 -9.52 6.02
C GLY A 95 -11.25 -9.63 5.00
N GLU A 96 -11.38 -10.64 4.14
CA GLU A 96 -10.41 -10.97 3.10
C GLU A 96 -10.27 -9.85 2.06
N GLY A 97 -9.01 -9.50 1.74
CA GLY A 97 -8.66 -8.55 0.71
C GLY A 97 -7.26 -7.97 0.87
N SER A 98 -6.78 -7.33 -0.19
CA SER A 98 -5.45 -6.71 -0.24
C SER A 98 -5.49 -5.38 -1.00
N TYR A 99 -4.44 -4.56 -0.78
CA TYR A 99 -4.28 -3.26 -1.43
C TYR A 99 -5.51 -2.34 -1.29
N PRO A 100 -6.09 -2.17 -0.09
CA PRO A 100 -7.21 -1.28 0.09
C PRO A 100 -6.77 0.18 -0.08
N ASP A 101 -7.66 0.96 -0.69
CA ASP A 101 -7.52 2.41 -0.78
C ASP A 101 -8.84 3.09 -0.40
N LEU A 102 -8.75 4.16 0.40
CA LEU A 102 -9.91 4.92 0.85
C LEU A 102 -10.34 5.91 -0.22
N SER A 103 -11.66 6.07 -0.38
CA SER A 103 -12.19 7.17 -1.16
C SER A 103 -11.81 8.51 -0.53
N PRO A 104 -11.62 9.59 -1.31
CA PRO A 104 -11.24 10.90 -0.80
C PRO A 104 -12.20 11.48 0.24
N ASP A 105 -13.48 11.10 0.16
CA ASP A 105 -14.51 11.50 1.12
C ASP A 105 -14.56 10.60 2.38
N GLY A 106 -13.69 9.60 2.47
CA GLY A 106 -13.56 8.68 3.59
C GLY A 106 -14.75 7.75 3.80
N LYS A 107 -15.60 7.52 2.78
CA LYS A 107 -16.84 6.71 2.92
C LYS A 107 -16.76 5.31 2.33
N LYS A 108 -15.82 5.08 1.41
CA LYS A 108 -15.69 3.81 0.69
C LYS A 108 -14.26 3.34 0.65
N ILE A 109 -14.12 2.04 0.40
CA ILE A 109 -12.85 1.35 0.28
C ILE A 109 -12.90 0.59 -1.04
N VAL A 110 -11.90 0.80 -1.89
CA VAL A 110 -11.65 -0.04 -3.05
C VAL A 110 -10.53 -0.98 -2.68
N TYR A 111 -10.61 -2.23 -3.11
CA TYR A 111 -9.61 -3.21 -2.74
C TYR A 111 -9.58 -4.34 -3.76
N GLN A 112 -8.48 -5.09 -3.73
CA GLN A 112 -8.34 -6.31 -4.50
C GLN A 112 -8.83 -7.51 -3.68
N LYS A 113 -9.73 -8.30 -4.25
CA LYS A 113 -10.09 -9.62 -3.70
C LYS A 113 -9.33 -10.69 -4.52
N PRO A 114 -8.54 -11.58 -3.86
CA PRO A 114 -7.73 -12.57 -4.57
C PRO A 114 -8.53 -13.36 -5.60
N ASN A 115 -8.02 -13.44 -6.84
CA ASN A 115 -8.64 -14.12 -7.98
C ASN A 115 -10.06 -13.64 -8.37
N GLN A 116 -10.49 -12.47 -7.88
CA GLN A 116 -11.83 -11.93 -8.10
C GLN A 116 -11.81 -10.47 -8.55
N GLY A 117 -10.63 -9.92 -8.87
CA GLY A 117 -10.47 -8.54 -9.34
C GLY A 117 -10.72 -7.50 -8.25
N LEU A 118 -11.37 -6.41 -8.65
CA LEU A 118 -11.53 -5.21 -7.82
C LEU A 118 -12.93 -5.12 -7.26
N TRP A 119 -12.99 -4.76 -5.99
CA TRP A 119 -14.22 -4.66 -5.20
C TRP A 119 -14.28 -3.32 -4.49
N ILE A 120 -15.50 -2.88 -4.20
CA ILE A 120 -15.79 -1.65 -3.48
C ILE A 120 -16.76 -1.97 -2.34
N LYS A 121 -16.49 -1.42 -1.15
CA LYS A 121 -17.41 -1.50 -0.01
C LYS A 121 -17.45 -0.18 0.76
N ASN A 122 -18.44 -0.01 1.61
CA ASN A 122 -18.50 1.12 2.53
C ASN A 122 -17.50 0.91 3.69
N ILE A 123 -17.06 2.00 4.33
CA ILE A 123 -16.12 1.93 5.48
C ILE A 123 -16.66 1.10 6.66
N ASP A 124 -17.98 0.97 6.78
CA ASP A 124 -18.62 0.13 7.79
C ASP A 124 -18.61 -1.38 7.42
N GLY A 125 -18.08 -1.73 6.25
CA GLY A 125 -18.00 -3.10 5.72
C GLY A 125 -19.21 -3.53 4.90
N SER A 126 -20.27 -2.72 4.83
CA SER A 126 -21.48 -3.03 4.06
C SER A 126 -21.31 -2.71 2.56
N GLY A 127 -22.28 -3.16 1.75
CA GLY A 127 -22.36 -2.79 0.33
C GLY A 127 -21.22 -3.33 -0.53
N ASP A 128 -20.65 -4.48 -0.14
CA ASP A 128 -19.57 -5.14 -0.86
C ASP A 128 -20.03 -5.56 -2.26
N ARG A 129 -19.37 -5.06 -3.31
CA ARG A 129 -19.66 -5.43 -4.69
C ARG A 129 -18.42 -5.35 -5.58
N GLN A 130 -18.40 -6.21 -6.60
CA GLN A 130 -17.37 -6.19 -7.62
C GLN A 130 -17.54 -4.97 -8.54
N ILE A 131 -16.42 -4.39 -8.99
CA ILE A 131 -16.39 -3.32 -10.00
C ILE A 131 -15.64 -3.77 -11.26
N VAL A 132 -14.62 -4.61 -11.13
CA VAL A 132 -13.87 -5.18 -12.26
C VAL A 132 -13.55 -6.64 -11.96
N SER A 133 -13.72 -7.53 -12.93
CA SER A 133 -13.51 -8.97 -12.75
C SER A 133 -12.03 -9.37 -12.67
N GLU A 134 -11.15 -8.56 -13.23
CA GLU A 134 -9.71 -8.79 -13.30
C GLU A 134 -8.95 -7.49 -13.04
N GLY A 135 -7.83 -7.58 -12.33
CA GLY A 135 -7.00 -6.43 -11.99
C GLY A 135 -6.54 -6.44 -10.54
N SER A 136 -5.56 -5.58 -10.25
CA SER A 136 -4.87 -5.53 -8.97
C SER A 136 -4.37 -4.12 -8.67
N TYR A 137 -3.97 -3.89 -7.42
CA TYR A 137 -3.42 -2.62 -6.95
C TYR A 137 -4.31 -1.40 -7.26
N PRO A 138 -5.58 -1.37 -6.79
CA PRO A 138 -6.42 -0.23 -7.03
C PRO A 138 -5.90 0.99 -6.26
N ALA A 139 -6.03 2.17 -6.87
CA ALA A 139 -5.73 3.45 -6.25
C ALA A 139 -6.86 4.43 -6.57
N TRP A 140 -7.48 5.04 -5.56
CA TRP A 140 -8.52 6.03 -5.69
C TRP A 140 -7.92 7.38 -6.08
N ALA A 141 -8.53 8.02 -7.07
CA ALA A 141 -8.20 9.39 -7.40
C ALA A 141 -8.71 10.35 -6.30
N PRO A 142 -8.13 11.55 -6.16
CA PRO A 142 -8.70 12.62 -5.33
C PRO A 142 -10.12 13.02 -5.74
N SER A 143 -10.50 12.72 -6.99
CA SER A 143 -11.89 12.79 -7.43
C SER A 143 -12.66 11.54 -6.99
N ILE A 144 -13.84 11.73 -6.40
CA ILE A 144 -14.68 10.65 -5.84
C ILE A 144 -15.02 9.51 -6.83
N ASN A 145 -14.92 9.73 -8.14
CA ASN A 145 -15.44 8.80 -9.16
C ASN A 145 -14.37 8.12 -10.04
N LYS A 146 -13.08 8.19 -9.73
CA LYS A 146 -12.04 7.53 -10.53
C LYS A 146 -11.14 6.65 -9.68
N ILE A 147 -10.84 5.47 -10.20
CA ILE A 147 -9.93 4.49 -9.60
C ILE A 147 -8.95 4.05 -10.69
N ALA A 148 -7.66 4.12 -10.42
CA ALA A 148 -6.62 3.54 -11.27
C ALA A 148 -6.32 2.11 -10.81
N PHE A 149 -5.97 1.22 -11.73
CA PHE A 149 -5.57 -0.14 -11.37
C PHE A 149 -4.67 -0.79 -12.43
N ALA A 150 -3.91 -1.79 -11.99
CA ALA A 150 -3.07 -2.60 -12.87
C ALA A 150 -3.86 -3.79 -13.44
N GLY A 151 -3.79 -3.98 -14.76
CA GLY A 151 -4.26 -5.18 -15.47
C GLY A 151 -3.29 -5.54 -16.60
N GLU A 152 -3.82 -5.83 -17.80
CA GLU A 152 -2.98 -5.94 -19.02
C GLU A 152 -2.23 -4.64 -19.36
N GLN A 153 -2.69 -3.54 -18.80
CA GLN A 153 -2.06 -2.22 -18.81
C GLN A 153 -2.58 -1.46 -17.60
N LEU A 154 -2.16 -0.21 -17.45
CA LEU A 154 -2.77 0.68 -16.48
C LEU A 154 -4.16 1.10 -16.98
N TYR A 155 -5.17 0.99 -16.13
CA TYR A 155 -6.54 1.39 -16.44
C TYR A 155 -7.03 2.45 -15.47
N VAL A 156 -8.01 3.24 -15.90
CA VAL A 156 -8.83 4.09 -15.02
C VAL A 156 -10.28 3.65 -15.18
N VAL A 157 -10.94 3.32 -14.08
CA VAL A 157 -12.33 2.89 -13.99
C VAL A 157 -13.13 3.85 -13.12
N ASP A 158 -14.43 3.96 -13.39
CA ASP A 158 -15.35 4.61 -12.47
C ASP A 158 -15.80 3.67 -11.34
N THR A 159 -16.52 4.19 -10.34
CA THR A 159 -17.03 3.37 -9.24
C THR A 159 -18.07 2.34 -9.67
N ASN A 160 -18.64 2.44 -10.87
CA ASN A 160 -19.63 1.50 -11.40
C ASN A 160 -18.99 0.37 -12.22
N GLY A 161 -17.68 0.42 -12.46
CA GLY A 161 -16.96 -0.56 -13.27
C GLY A 161 -16.77 -0.17 -14.73
N THR A 162 -17.14 1.05 -15.13
CA THR A 162 -16.94 1.55 -16.49
C THR A 162 -15.48 1.94 -16.69
N ILE A 163 -14.78 1.26 -17.59
CA ILE A 163 -13.40 1.64 -17.98
C ILE A 163 -13.45 2.97 -18.72
N LEU A 164 -12.83 4.00 -18.13
CA LEU A 164 -12.75 5.36 -18.66
C LEU A 164 -11.52 5.54 -19.54
N ASN A 165 -10.39 4.94 -19.15
CA ASN A 165 -9.12 5.05 -19.87
C ASN A 165 -8.34 3.73 -19.80
N ALA A 166 -7.56 3.48 -20.84
CA ALA A 166 -6.60 2.39 -20.93
C ALA A 166 -5.24 3.02 -21.34
N LEU A 167 -4.29 3.07 -20.40
CA LEU A 167 -3.07 3.86 -20.49
C LEU A 167 -1.84 2.99 -20.79
N GLY A 168 -1.33 3.08 -22.02
CA GLY A 168 -0.06 2.46 -22.46
C GLY A 168 -0.03 0.94 -22.33
N THR A 169 1.15 0.32 -22.51
CA THR A 169 1.39 -1.13 -22.26
C THR A 169 2.12 -1.38 -20.93
N TRP A 170 2.20 -0.35 -20.09
CA TRP A 170 2.99 -0.37 -18.88
C TRP A 170 2.18 -0.99 -17.74
N LYS A 171 2.75 -2.03 -17.10
CA LYS A 171 2.11 -2.88 -16.09
C LYS A 171 2.76 -2.68 -14.72
N GLY A 172 2.45 -1.58 -14.03
CA GLY A 172 2.92 -1.41 -12.66
C GLY A 172 1.87 -0.83 -11.73
N ILE A 173 2.26 -0.68 -10.48
CA ILE A 173 1.41 -0.28 -9.36
C ILE A 173 1.12 1.22 -9.50
N PRO A 174 -0.16 1.63 -9.61
CA PRO A 174 -0.52 3.03 -9.66
C PRO A 174 -0.64 3.66 -8.27
N ASP A 175 -0.39 4.96 -8.21
CA ASP A 175 -0.75 5.82 -7.09
C ASP A 175 -1.14 7.21 -7.60
N TRP A 176 -2.14 7.83 -6.96
CA TRP A 176 -2.59 9.16 -7.35
C TRP A 176 -1.91 10.24 -6.54
N THR A 177 -1.63 11.37 -7.19
CA THR A 177 -1.36 12.61 -6.46
C THR A 177 -2.65 13.12 -5.85
N SER A 178 -2.57 13.67 -4.64
CA SER A 178 -3.72 14.15 -3.86
C SER A 178 -4.40 15.41 -4.43
N SER A 179 -3.74 16.14 -5.35
CA SER A 179 -4.19 17.46 -5.81
C SER A 179 -4.44 17.55 -7.32
N ASP A 180 -3.80 16.71 -8.14
CA ASP A 180 -3.92 16.72 -9.60
C ASP A 180 -4.53 15.42 -10.15
N THR A 181 -5.83 15.46 -10.44
CA THR A 181 -6.57 14.30 -10.96
C THR A 181 -6.28 13.97 -12.43
N SER A 182 -5.30 14.63 -13.05
CA SER A 182 -4.85 14.34 -14.41
C SER A 182 -3.62 13.42 -14.45
N LYS A 183 -2.98 13.15 -13.29
CA LYS A 183 -1.72 12.41 -13.23
C LYS A 183 -1.74 11.24 -12.26
N ILE A 184 -1.04 10.18 -12.65
CA ILE A 184 -0.81 8.98 -11.85
C ILE A 184 0.70 8.74 -11.79
N ILE A 185 1.24 8.36 -10.63
CA ILE A 185 2.54 7.68 -10.61
C ILE A 185 2.32 6.20 -10.89
N GLY A 186 3.05 5.68 -11.85
CA GLY A 186 3.23 4.25 -12.03
C GLY A 186 4.65 3.84 -11.65
N TYR A 187 4.80 2.79 -10.83
CA TYR A 187 6.08 2.11 -10.68
C TYR A 187 6.00 0.57 -10.74
N ILE A 188 7.13 -0.08 -11.03
CA ILE A 188 7.29 -1.53 -10.90
C ILE A 188 8.33 -1.77 -9.80
N PRO A 189 8.00 -2.49 -8.70
CA PRO A 189 8.95 -2.78 -7.64
C PRO A 189 10.26 -3.38 -8.18
N GLY A 190 11.40 -2.84 -7.73
CA GLY A 190 12.74 -3.29 -8.15
C GLY A 190 13.12 -3.00 -9.61
N LYS A 191 12.27 -2.31 -10.39
CA LYS A 191 12.56 -1.98 -11.79
C LYS A 191 12.56 -0.47 -12.04
N GLY A 192 13.78 0.07 -12.12
CA GLY A 192 14.04 1.40 -12.68
C GLY A 192 13.38 2.54 -11.89
N ASN A 193 13.10 3.62 -12.61
CA ASN A 193 12.49 4.82 -12.07
C ASN A 193 10.97 4.71 -12.04
N GLY A 194 10.33 5.43 -11.12
CA GLY A 194 8.90 5.72 -11.22
C GLY A 194 8.58 6.54 -12.48
N LEU A 195 7.34 6.46 -12.95
CA LEU A 195 6.84 7.21 -14.10
C LEU A 195 5.67 8.08 -13.67
N ILE A 196 5.57 9.28 -14.23
CA ILE A 196 4.36 10.11 -14.14
C ILE A 196 3.61 9.97 -15.45
N ILE A 197 2.35 9.59 -15.36
CA ILE A 197 1.49 9.32 -16.52
C ILE A 197 0.36 10.34 -16.52
N THR A 198 0.24 11.10 -17.61
CA THR A 198 -0.87 12.03 -17.84
C THR A 198 -2.04 11.27 -18.46
N ILE A 199 -3.19 11.27 -17.80
CA ILE A 199 -4.33 10.41 -18.15
C ILE A 199 -4.95 10.82 -19.49
N GLU A 200 -5.12 12.12 -19.73
CA GLU A 200 -5.83 12.63 -20.92
C GLU A 200 -5.10 12.32 -22.22
N THR A 201 -3.77 12.33 -22.18
CA THR A 201 -2.92 12.19 -23.36
C THR A 201 -2.18 10.85 -23.41
N GLY A 202 -2.11 10.13 -22.29
CA GLY A 202 -1.23 8.98 -22.11
C GLY A 202 0.27 9.35 -22.07
N ALA A 203 0.61 10.63 -21.99
CA ALA A 203 2.01 11.07 -21.97
C ALA A 203 2.74 10.56 -20.72
N VAL A 204 3.99 10.13 -20.89
CA VAL A 204 4.80 9.53 -19.84
C VAL A 204 6.05 10.39 -19.60
N ASP A 205 6.18 10.88 -18.38
CA ASP A 205 7.38 11.54 -17.87
C ASP A 205 8.12 10.61 -16.90
N THR A 206 9.45 10.71 -16.88
CA THR A 206 10.28 9.90 -15.98
C THR A 206 10.50 10.62 -14.66
N LEU A 207 10.24 9.93 -13.54
CA LEU A 207 10.67 10.38 -12.23
C LEU A 207 12.18 10.14 -12.11
N PHE A 208 12.97 11.12 -11.70
CA PHE A 208 14.44 10.94 -11.59
C PHE A 208 14.84 10.28 -10.26
N ILE A 209 14.01 9.36 -9.77
CA ILE A 209 14.15 8.74 -8.47
C ILE A 209 13.98 7.23 -8.65
N LYS A 210 14.95 6.49 -8.15
CA LYS A 210 14.96 5.03 -8.13
C LYS A 210 14.53 4.55 -6.75
N THR A 211 13.59 3.59 -6.71
CA THR A 211 13.33 2.81 -5.50
C THR A 211 14.20 1.55 -5.47
N GLY A 212 14.50 1.09 -4.26
CA GLY A 212 15.08 -0.23 -4.05
C GLY A 212 14.06 -1.34 -4.30
N ASP A 213 14.54 -2.56 -4.18
CA ASP A 213 13.71 -3.75 -4.37
C ASP A 213 12.59 -3.80 -3.32
N GLY A 214 11.35 -4.02 -3.79
CA GLY A 214 10.18 -4.21 -2.93
C GLY A 214 9.50 -2.94 -2.41
N ALA A 215 10.05 -1.75 -2.69
CA ALA A 215 9.48 -0.48 -2.20
C ALA A 215 8.67 0.28 -3.25
N GLY A 216 7.50 0.77 -2.85
CA GLY A 216 6.64 1.62 -3.67
C GLY A 216 6.86 3.12 -3.49
N PHE A 217 6.42 3.88 -4.48
CA PHE A 217 6.25 5.33 -4.33
C PHE A 217 4.85 5.60 -3.80
N LYS A 218 4.73 6.50 -2.83
CA LYS A 218 3.47 7.14 -2.47
C LYS A 218 3.63 8.64 -2.50
N TRP A 219 2.62 9.33 -3.01
CA TRP A 219 2.57 10.79 -2.97
C TRP A 219 2.38 11.30 -1.54
N SER A 220 2.97 12.45 -1.22
CA SER A 220 2.54 13.22 -0.06
C SER A 220 1.13 13.78 -0.26
N PRO A 221 0.36 14.02 0.82
CA PRO A 221 -1.00 14.56 0.72
C PRO A 221 -1.13 15.95 0.09
N ASP A 222 -0.05 16.70 -0.08
CA ASP A 222 -0.02 17.97 -0.80
C ASP A 222 0.47 17.83 -2.26
N GLY A 223 0.87 16.63 -2.68
CA GLY A 223 1.44 16.35 -3.99
C GLY A 223 2.83 16.96 -4.23
N SER A 224 3.49 17.50 -3.20
CA SER A 224 4.80 18.14 -3.37
C SER A 224 5.98 17.17 -3.28
N ARG A 225 5.78 16.02 -2.63
CA ARG A 225 6.83 15.03 -2.34
C ARG A 225 6.35 13.60 -2.62
N VAL A 226 7.31 12.69 -2.56
CA VAL A 226 7.08 11.26 -2.51
C VAL A 226 7.81 10.65 -1.32
N ILE A 227 7.20 9.63 -0.74
CA ILE A 227 7.90 8.65 0.09
C ILE A 227 8.27 7.45 -0.78
N GLY A 228 9.48 6.96 -0.60
CA GLY A 228 9.98 5.75 -1.23
C GLY A 228 10.97 5.03 -0.29
N HIS A 229 11.50 3.90 -0.72
CA HIS A 229 12.54 3.19 0.03
C HIS A 229 13.63 2.68 -0.90
N ASP A 230 14.88 2.74 -0.44
CA ASP A 230 16.06 2.25 -1.13
C ASP A 230 17.00 1.52 -0.16
N GLU A 231 18.25 1.27 -0.57
CA GLU A 231 19.26 0.57 0.24
C GLU A 231 19.58 1.22 1.59
N ASN A 232 19.31 2.52 1.75
CA ASN A 232 19.55 3.27 2.99
C ASN A 232 18.27 3.40 3.84
N GLY A 233 17.14 2.85 3.38
CA GLY A 233 15.86 2.83 4.08
C GLY A 233 14.81 3.74 3.45
N TRP A 234 13.78 4.05 4.23
CA TRP A 234 12.68 4.92 3.80
C TRP A 234 13.14 6.37 3.71
N TYR A 235 12.78 7.05 2.63
CA TYR A 235 13.13 8.44 2.40
C TYR A 235 11.94 9.25 1.91
N ILE A 236 12.03 10.57 2.10
CA ILE A 236 11.15 11.56 1.52
C ILE A 236 11.98 12.47 0.60
N SER A 237 11.44 12.81 -0.57
CA SER A 237 12.10 13.70 -1.53
C SER A 237 11.09 14.45 -2.42
N TYR A 238 11.53 15.52 -3.06
CA TYR A 238 10.80 16.12 -4.19
C TYR A 238 10.80 15.18 -5.40
N LEU A 239 9.85 15.36 -6.32
CA LEU A 239 9.70 14.53 -7.53
C LEU A 239 10.91 14.52 -8.46
N ASN A 240 11.68 15.60 -8.45
CA ASN A 240 12.93 15.70 -9.23
C ASN A 240 14.13 15.04 -8.51
N GLY A 241 13.91 14.36 -7.39
CA GLY A 241 14.93 13.69 -6.58
C GLY A 241 15.73 14.60 -5.65
N THR A 242 15.42 15.90 -5.61
CA THR A 242 16.10 16.84 -4.70
C THR A 242 15.50 16.80 -3.28
N ASN A 243 16.26 17.36 -2.32
CA ASN A 243 15.88 17.40 -0.89
C ASN A 243 15.51 16.03 -0.32
N LYS A 244 16.28 15.01 -0.72
CA LYS A 244 16.12 13.65 -0.24
C LYS A 244 16.67 13.53 1.18
N TRP A 245 15.85 13.03 2.09
CA TRP A 245 16.25 12.74 3.47
C TRP A 245 15.59 11.45 3.94
N TYR A 246 16.23 10.77 4.89
CA TYR A 246 15.83 9.45 5.37
C TYR A 246 15.03 9.54 6.67
N LEU A 247 13.95 8.78 6.74
CA LEU A 247 13.20 8.57 7.98
C LEU A 247 14.14 7.93 8.99
N LYS A 248 14.17 8.48 10.20
CA LYS A 248 14.90 7.93 11.34
C LYS A 248 13.88 7.46 12.37
N PRO A 249 13.31 6.25 12.20
CA PRO A 249 12.44 5.65 13.21
C PRO A 249 13.21 5.36 14.51
#